data_AF-A0A2K4JWU4-F1
#
_entry.id   AF-A0A2K4JWU4-F1
#
_cell.length_a   1.000
_cell.length_b   1.000
_cell.length_c   1.000
_cell.angle_alpha   90.00
_cell.angle_beta   90.00
_cell.angle_gamma   90.00
#
_symmetry.space_group_name_H-M   'P 1'
#
loop_
_entity.id
_entity.type
_entity.pdbx_description
1 polymer ?
#
loop_
_entity_poly.entity_id
_entity_poly.type
_entity_poly.pdbx_seq_one_letter_code
_entity_poly.pdbx_strand_id
1 'polypeptide(L)'
;REVCYIDDTTHRVLIVPWESVVAWVARSQGVTSYGAMRDYTFGMGLEDEAHDTVQFILSAQPSDAHALGMWTAIRNYMEEGELVDTPNPML
;
A
#
# COMPACT_ATOMS: atom_id res chain seq x y z
N ARG A 1 -7.73 8.37 -9.73
CA ARG A 1 -6.60 8.95 -8.95
C ARG A 1 -5.35 8.17 -9.30
N GLU A 2 -4.15 8.69 -9.05
CA GLU A 2 -2.90 8.04 -9.46
C GLU A 2 -2.00 7.80 -8.25
N VAL A 3 -1.20 6.74 -8.32
CA VAL A 3 -0.14 6.45 -7.34
C VAL A 3 1.19 6.84 -7.96
N CYS A 4 1.94 7.68 -7.26
CA CYS A 4 3.29 8.08 -7.65
C CYS A 4 4.31 7.37 -6.76
N TYR A 5 5.23 6.65 -7.39
CA TYR A 5 6.37 6.03 -6.74
C TYR A 5 7.65 6.64 -7.27
N ILE A 6 8.56 7.00 -6.36
CA ILE A 6 9.87 7.53 -6.71
C ILE A 6 10.90 6.52 -6.22
N ASP A 7 11.65 5.97 -7.16
CA ASP A 7 12.75 5.07 -6.84
C ASP A 7 13.93 5.86 -6.27
N ASP A 8 14.37 5.53 -5.06
CA ASP A 8 15.42 6.26 -4.34
C ASP A 8 16.81 6.11 -5.00
N THR A 9 17.02 5.01 -5.75
CA THR A 9 18.33 4.70 -6.34
C THR A 9 18.50 5.32 -7.72
N THR A 10 17.46 5.24 -8.55
CA THR A 10 17.47 5.67 -9.96
C THR A 10 16.81 7.03 -10.16
N HIS A 11 16.17 7.58 -9.12
CA HIS A 11 15.36 8.80 -9.17
C HIS A 11 14.27 8.78 -10.25
N ARG A 12 13.84 7.59 -10.66
CA ARG A 12 12.76 7.42 -11.63
C ARG A 12 11.42 7.61 -10.93
N VAL A 13 10.50 8.22 -11.66
CA VAL A 13 9.13 8.43 -11.21
C VAL A 13 8.22 7.49 -12.00
N LEU A 14 7.50 6.63 -11.28
CA LEU A 14 6.47 5.75 -11.81
C LEU A 14 5.11 6.29 -11.38
N ILE A 15 4.25 6.60 -12.35
CA ILE A 15 2.88 7.07 -12.12
C ILE A 15 1.95 6.00 -12.67
N VAL A 16 1.14 5.40 -11.79
CA VAL A 16 0.21 4.30 -12.15
C VAL A 16 -1.21 4.70 -11.79
N PRO A 17 -2.20 4.44 -12.67
CA PRO A 17 -3.61 4.63 -12.31
C PRO A 17 -3.97 3.69 -11.15
N TRP A 18 -4.72 4.22 -10.18
CA TRP A 18 -5.14 3.47 -8.98
C TRP A 18 -5.85 2.15 -9.31
N GLU A 19 -6.62 2.16 -10.38
CA GLU A 19 -7.41 1.04 -10.88
C GLU A 19 -6.56 -0.16 -11.31
N SER A 20 -5.28 0.07 -11.65
CA SER A 20 -4.32 -0.98 -12.01
C SER A 20 -3.47 -1.44 -10.83
N VAL A 21 -3.55 -0.78 -9.67
CA VAL A 21 -2.77 -1.13 -8.48
C VAL A 21 -3.32 -2.41 -7.85
N VAL A 22 -2.44 -3.39 -7.66
CA VAL A 22 -2.77 -4.62 -6.94
C VAL A 22 -2.20 -4.54 -5.53
N ALA A 23 -3.02 -4.74 -4.51
CA ALA A 23 -2.60 -4.80 -3.12
C ALA A 23 -2.85 -6.19 -2.51
N TRP A 24 -1.98 -6.61 -1.59
CA TRP A 24 -2.14 -7.85 -0.85
C TRP A 24 -1.64 -7.74 0.58
N VAL A 25 -2.06 -8.72 1.40
CA VAL A 25 -1.53 -8.93 2.75
C VAL A 25 -0.94 -10.33 2.80
N ALA A 26 0.36 -10.42 3.07
CA ALA A 26 1.06 -11.67 3.30
C ALA A 26 1.19 -11.92 4.81
N ARG A 27 0.92 -13.15 5.24
CA ARG A 27 1.18 -13.64 6.59
C ARG A 27 2.18 -14.79 6.50
N SER A 28 3.29 -14.67 7.22
CA SER A 28 4.26 -15.76 7.38
C SER A 28 4.29 -16.22 8.83
N GLN A 29 4.50 -17.51 9.05
CA GLN A 29 4.69 -18.08 10.39
C GLN A 29 5.93 -18.97 10.40
N GLY A 30 6.92 -18.58 11.19
CA GLY A 30 8.11 -19.38 11.47
C GLY A 30 7.93 -20.12 12.79
N VAL A 31 7.99 -21.45 12.78
CA VAL A 31 8.01 -22.26 14.01
C VAL A 31 9.45 -22.65 14.32
N THR A 32 9.95 -22.23 15.47
CA THR A 32 11.27 -22.61 15.99
C THR A 32 11.12 -23.38 17.30
N SER A 33 12.17 -24.06 17.74
CA SER A 33 12.23 -24.73 19.04
C SER A 33 12.03 -23.78 20.25
N TYR A 34 12.12 -22.47 20.04
CA TYR A 34 11.96 -21.43 21.06
C TYR A 34 10.60 -20.71 20.99
N GLY A 35 9.76 -21.03 20.00
CA GLY A 35 8.44 -20.43 19.84
C GLY A 35 8.04 -20.22 18.38
N ALA A 36 6.82 -19.74 18.19
CA ALA A 36 6.29 -19.36 16.88
C ALA A 36 6.40 -17.84 16.67
N MET A 37 7.09 -17.43 15.62
CA MET A 37 7.11 -16.05 15.13
C MET A 37 6.08 -15.89 14.02
N ARG A 38 5.41 -14.74 13.98
CA ARG A 38 4.43 -14.38 12.95
C ARG A 38 4.84 -13.04 12.37
N ASP A 39 4.97 -12.99 11.06
CA ASP A 39 5.24 -11.78 10.31
C ASP A 39 4.05 -11.45 9.43
N TYR A 40 3.72 -10.17 9.37
CA TYR A 40 2.67 -9.64 8.51
C TYR A 40 3.28 -8.59 7.60
N THR A 41 2.95 -8.64 6.32
CA THR A 41 3.46 -7.70 5.33
C THR A 41 2.32 -7.23 4.47
N PHE A 42 2.11 -5.92 4.45
CA PHE A 42 1.29 -5.28 3.45
C PHE A 42 2.13 -5.04 2.20
N GLY A 43 1.59 -5.40 1.05
CA GLY A 43 2.25 -5.25 -0.24
C GLY A 43 1.38 -4.54 -1.26
N MET A 44 2.01 -3.76 -2.13
CA MET A 44 1.39 -3.20 -3.33
C MET A 44 2.29 -3.41 -4.53
N GLY A 45 1.68 -3.70 -5.67
CA GLY A 45 2.31 -3.89 -6.97
C GLY A 45 1.90 -2.75 -7.89
N LEU A 46 2.90 -2.04 -8.39
CA LEU A 46 2.76 -0.97 -9.36
C LEU A 46 3.36 -1.45 -10.68
N GLU A 47 2.50 -1.69 -11.67
CA GLU A 47 2.92 -2.12 -12.99
C GLU A 47 3.54 -0.94 -13.76
N ASP A 48 4.77 -1.14 -14.25
CA ASP A 48 5.47 -0.24 -15.15
C ASP A 48 5.38 -0.78 -16.58
N GLU A 49 4.34 -0.35 -17.29
CA GLU A 49 4.06 -0.77 -18.67
C GLU A 49 5.22 -0.41 -19.62
N ALA A 50 5.98 0.64 -19.34
CA ALA A 50 7.08 1.09 -20.19
C ALA A 50 8.29 0.14 -20.16
N HIS A 51 8.49 -0.60 -19.07
CA HIS A 51 9.63 -1.49 -18.87
C HIS A 51 9.22 -2.94 -18.58
N ASP A 52 7.94 -3.28 -18.74
CA ASP A 52 7.39 -4.61 -18.49
C ASP A 52 7.80 -5.16 -17.12
N THR A 53 7.79 -4.29 -16.11
CA THR A 53 8.30 -4.59 -14.76
C THR A 53 7.25 -4.22 -13.72
N VAL A 54 7.21 -4.92 -12.59
CA VAL A 54 6.33 -4.56 -11.46
C VAL A 54 7.19 -4.09 -10.29
N GLN A 55 6.89 -2.89 -9.80
CA GLN A 55 7.49 -2.36 -8.57
C GLN A 55 6.69 -2.79 -7.36
N PHE A 56 7.39 -3.37 -6.38
CA PHE A 56 6.77 -3.88 -5.16
C PHE A 56 7.06 -2.97 -3.98
N ILE A 57 6.00 -2.43 -3.38
CA ILE A 57 6.07 -1.67 -2.13
C ILE A 57 5.69 -2.63 -1.00
N LEU A 58 6.65 -2.93 -0.13
CA LEU A 58 6.45 -3.83 1.01
C LEU A 58 6.57 -3.06 2.32
N SER A 59 5.58 -3.21 3.19
CA SER A 59 5.57 -2.62 4.52
C SER A 59 5.31 -3.70 5.56
N ALA A 60 6.25 -3.87 6.50
CA ALA A 60 6.07 -4.77 7.63
C ALA A 60 4.98 -4.23 8.57
N GLN A 61 4.08 -5.10 9.00
CA GLN A 61 2.93 -4.76 9.82
C GLN A 61 2.96 -5.55 11.14
N PRO A 62 2.54 -4.94 12.25
CA PRO A 62 2.57 -5.61 13.55
C PRO A 62 1.48 -6.68 13.69
N SER A 63 0.38 -6.56 12.94
CA SER A 63 -0.65 -7.60 12.87
C SER A 63 -1.44 -7.54 11.57
N ASP A 64 -2.31 -8.53 11.37
CA ASP A 64 -3.30 -8.59 10.29
C ASP A 64 -4.28 -7.41 10.30
N ALA A 65 -4.80 -7.05 11.47
CA ALA A 65 -5.70 -5.91 11.64
C ALA A 65 -5.03 -4.60 11.21
N HIS A 66 -3.73 -4.42 11.48
CA HIS A 66 -2.99 -3.23 11.05
C HIS A 66 -2.79 -3.21 9.53
N ALA A 67 -2.41 -4.34 8.93
CA ALA A 67 -2.26 -4.44 7.48
C ALA A 67 -3.58 -4.16 6.73
N LEU A 68 -4.70 -4.72 7.21
CA LEU A 68 -6.02 -4.50 6.64
C LEU A 68 -6.53 -3.07 6.89
N GLY A 69 -6.26 -2.51 8.07
CA GLY A 69 -6.60 -1.13 8.40
C GLY A 69 -5.85 -0.14 7.52
N MET A 70 -4.56 -0.36 7.31
CA MET A 70 -3.72 0.44 6.41
C MET A 70 -4.23 0.38 4.97
N TRP A 71 -4.52 -0.81 4.44
CA TRP A 71 -5.13 -0.95 3.12
C TRP A 71 -6.47 -0.20 3.03
N THR A 72 -7.33 -0.36 4.03
CA THR A 72 -8.65 0.29 4.05
C THR A 72 -8.52 1.81 4.07
N ALA A 73 -7.57 2.36 4.84
CA ALA A 73 -7.32 3.80 4.88
C ALA A 73 -6.85 4.34 3.51
N ILE A 74 -5.90 3.65 2.87
CA ILE A 74 -5.41 4.03 1.53
C ILE A 74 -6.56 3.98 0.53
N ARG A 75 -7.32 2.88 0.52
CA ARG A 75 -8.44 2.71 -0.41
C ARG A 75 -9.52 3.77 -0.22
N ASN A 76 -9.95 4.04 1.00
CA ASN A 76 -10.96 5.08 1.26
C ASN A 76 -10.46 6.45 0.78
N TYR A 77 -9.20 6.79 1.06
CA TYR A 77 -8.58 8.01 0.54
C TYR A 77 -8.56 8.04 -0.99
N MET A 78 -8.29 6.91 -1.65
CA MET A 78 -8.19 6.85 -3.10
C MET A 78 -9.55 6.81 -3.82
N GLU A 79 -10.57 6.22 -3.20
CA GLU A 79 -11.92 6.11 -3.77
C GLU A 79 -12.78 7.33 -3.44
N GLU A 80 -12.90 7.67 -2.15
CA GLU A 80 -13.82 8.70 -1.66
C GLU A 80 -13.14 10.07 -1.59
N GLY A 81 -11.84 10.08 -1.31
CA GLY A 81 -11.06 11.29 -1.16
C GLY A 81 -10.82 11.75 0.24
N GLU A 82 -10.29 12.97 0.34
CA GLU A 82 -10.20 13.62 1.63
C GLU A 82 -11.64 14.01 2.03
N LEU A 83 -12.17 13.33 3.05
CA LEU A 83 -13.38 13.78 3.73
C LEU A 83 -13.04 15.04 4.51
N VAL A 84 -12.95 16.15 3.79
CA VAL A 84 -12.89 17.49 4.35
C VAL A 84 -14.29 17.82 4.85
N ASP A 85 -14.52 17.57 6.14
CA ASP A 85 -15.58 18.22 6.91
C ASP A 85 -15.14 19.66 7.21
N THR A 86 -14.87 20.45 6.17
CA THR A 86 -14.73 21.89 6.37
C THR A 86 -16.13 22.42 6.62
N PRO A 87 -16.40 23.05 7.79
CA PRO A 87 -17.60 23.84 7.90
C PRO A 87 -17.59 24.85 6.74
N ASN A 88 -18.70 24.89 6.00
CA ASN A 88 -18.85 25.78 4.87
C ASN A 88 -18.47 27.20 5.32
N PRO A 89 -17.42 27.83 4.75
CA PRO A 89 -17.02 29.19 5.14
C PRO A 89 -18.07 30.26 4.78
N MET A 90 -19.17 29.84 4.13
CA MET A 90 -20.32 30.66 3.76
C MET A 90 -21.58 30.35 4.60
N LEU A 91 -21.47 29.65 5.74
CA LEU A 91 -22.56 29.50 6.71
C LEU A 91 -22.32 30.34 7.97
#